data_AF-A0A2J9VKI8-F1
#
_entry.id   AF-A0A2J9VKI8-F1
#
_cell.length_a   1.000
_cell.length_b   1.000
_cell.length_c   1.000
_cell.angle_alpha   90.00
_cell.angle_beta   90.00
_cell.angle_gamma   90.00
#
_symmetry.space_group_name_H-M   'P 1'
#
loop_
_entity.id
_entity.type
_entity.pdbx_description
1 polymer ?
#
loop_
_entity_poly.entity_id
_entity_poly.type
_entity_poly.pdbx_seq_one_letter_code
_entity_poly.pdbx_strand_id
1 'polypeptide(L)' 'MSDWIDRSVMEQQAELERGIARARQTTVRSTQQKLDGVVVCACCLCPIPLGRLKIFPNATHCTQCGD' A
#
# COMPACT_ATOMS: atom_id res chain seq x y z
N MET A 1 -22.69 -4.83 -36.69
CA MET A 1 -22.60 -3.68 -35.77
C MET A 1 -22.77 -4.10 -34.29
N SER A 2 -22.37 -5.33 -33.90
CA SER A 2 -22.27 -5.73 -32.48
C SER A 2 -20.81 -5.82 -32.01
N ASP A 3 -19.86 -6.04 -32.92
CA ASP A 3 -18.43 -6.24 -32.60
C ASP A 3 -17.81 -5.18 -31.68
N TRP A 4 -18.19 -3.91 -31.84
CA TRP A 4 -17.64 -2.82 -31.02
C TRP A 4 -18.27 -2.75 -29.63
N ILE A 5 -19.56 -3.09 -29.51
CA ILE A 5 -20.27 -3.09 -28.23
C ILE A 5 -19.82 -4.30 -27.43
N ASP A 6 -19.77 -5.48 -28.05
CA ASP A 6 -19.34 -6.73 -27.42
C ASP A 6 -17.88 -6.62 -26.95
N ARG A 7 -17.01 -6.04 -27.77
CA ARG A 7 -15.61 -5.79 -27.41
C ARG A 7 -15.47 -4.83 -26.24
N SER A 8 -16.23 -3.73 -26.24
CA SER A 8 -16.24 -2.76 -25.13
C SER A 8 -16.68 -3.42 -23.82
N VAL A 9 -17.73 -4.25 -23.86
CA VAL A 9 -18.23 -4.99 -22.69
C VAL A 9 -17.17 -5.97 -22.17
N MET A 10 -16.49 -6.70 -23.06
CA MET A 10 -15.41 -7.60 -22.68
C MET A 10 -14.23 -6.86 -22.02
N GLU A 11 -13.84 -5.71 -22.56
CA GLU A 11 -12.76 -4.88 -22.02
C GLU A 11 -13.12 -4.34 -20.62
N GLN A 12 -14.36 -3.91 -20.42
CA GLN A 12 -14.86 -3.47 -19.10
C GLN A 12 -14.89 -4.61 -18.08
N GLN A 13 -15.34 -5.79 -18.48
CA GLN A 13 -15.35 -6.98 -17.64
C GLN A 13 -13.92 -7.35 -17.19
N ALA A 14 -12.97 -7.31 -18.12
CA ALA A 14 -11.56 -7.61 -17.84
C ALA A 14 -10.91 -6.57 -16.91
N GLU A 15 -11.27 -5.28 -17.01
CA GLU A 15 -10.79 -4.24 -16.09
C GLU A 15 -11.37 -4.45 -14.68
N LEU A 16 -12.66 -4.77 -14.58
CA LEU A 16 -13.33 -5.06 -13.31
C LEU A 16 -12.69 -6.25 -12.61
N GLU A 17 -12.47 -7.35 -13.32
CA GLU A 17 -11.82 -8.55 -12.79
C GLU A 17 -10.39 -8.27 -12.32
N ARG A 18 -9.63 -7.46 -13.07
CA ARG A 18 -8.29 -6.99 -12.64
C ARG A 18 -8.35 -6.17 -11.36
N GLY A 19 -9.32 -5.26 -11.23
CA GLY A 19 -9.55 -4.47 -10.02
C GLY A 19 -9.88 -5.34 -8.82
N ILE A 20 -10.78 -6.31 -8.98
CA ILE A 20 -11.15 -7.28 -7.93
C ILE A 20 -9.94 -8.13 -7.52
N ALA A 21 -9.17 -8.63 -8.49
CA ALA A 21 -7.98 -9.43 -8.22
C ALA A 21 -6.93 -8.63 -7.43
N ARG A 22 -6.69 -7.36 -7.78
CA ARG A 22 -5.80 -6.47 -7.02
C ARG A 22 -6.32 -6.17 -5.63
N ALA A 23 -7.62 -5.93 -5.46
CA ALA A 23 -8.21 -5.69 -4.14
C ALA A 23 -8.15 -6.93 -3.23
N ARG A 24 -8.25 -8.13 -3.82
CA ARG A 24 -8.12 -9.42 -3.12
C ARG A 24 -6.67 -9.79 -2.79
N GLN A 25 -5.70 -9.24 -3.50
CA GLN A 25 -4.30 -9.32 -3.09
C GLN A 25 -4.16 -8.47 -1.83
N THR A 26 -4.39 -9.10 -0.68
CA THR A 26 -4.03 -8.57 0.62
C THR A 26 -2.55 -8.20 0.55
N THR A 27 -2.26 -6.90 0.51
CA THR A 27 -0.93 -6.40 0.84
C THR A 27 -0.59 -7.03 2.17
N VAL A 28 0.37 -7.97 2.15
CA VAL A 28 0.92 -8.57 3.36
C VAL A 28 1.35 -7.40 4.21
N ARG A 29 0.59 -7.11 5.27
CA ARG A 29 0.95 -6.10 6.26
C ARG A 29 2.13 -6.70 7.01
N SER A 30 3.33 -6.59 6.43
CA SER A 30 4.55 -6.93 7.11
C SER A 30 4.59 -6.07 8.36
N THR A 31 4.67 -6.71 9.53
CA THR A 31 4.99 -6.03 10.76
C THR A 31 6.32 -5.33 10.56
N GLN A 32 6.30 -4.01 10.67
CA GLN A 32 7.49 -3.19 10.52
C GLN A 32 8.58 -3.72 11.46
N GLN A 33 9.76 -4.02 10.92
CA GLN A 33 10.85 -4.60 11.70
C GLN A 33 11.28 -3.60 12.79
N LYS A 34 11.29 -4.08 14.04
CA LYS A 34 11.77 -3.31 15.20
C LYS A 34 13.24 -3.65 15.41
N LEU A 35 14.10 -2.65 15.45
CA LEU A 35 15.48 -2.77 15.94
C LEU A 35 15.46 -2.35 17.41
N ASP A 36 15.89 -3.23 18.32
CA ASP A 36 15.92 -2.97 19.77
C ASP A 36 14.58 -2.48 20.36
N GLY A 37 13.46 -2.95 19.79
CA GLY A 37 12.11 -2.57 20.22
C GLY A 37 11.59 -1.25 19.63
N VAL A 38 12.38 -0.54 18.82
CA VAL A 38 12.03 0.74 18.20
C VAL A 38 11.91 0.59 16.69
N VAL A 39 10.94 1.29 16.11
CA VAL A 39 10.78 1.39 14.66
C VAL A 39 11.65 2.54 14.15
N VAL A 40 12.53 2.28 13.19
CA VAL A 40 13.45 3.28 12.64
C VAL A 40 13.03 3.73 11.23
N CYS A 41 13.40 4.97 10.89
CA CYS A 41 13.21 5.55 9.58
C CYS A 41 14.10 4.86 8.54
N ALA A 42 13.56 4.49 7.39
CA ALA A 42 14.32 3.86 6.30
C ALA A 42 15.37 4.78 5.66
N CYS A 43 15.23 6.11 5.80
CA CYS A 43 16.14 7.09 5.19
C CYS A 43 17.26 7.53 6.13
N CYS A 44 16.91 8.07 7.30
CA CYS A 44 17.87 8.66 8.24
C CYS A 44 18.22 7.75 9.43
N LEU A 45 17.62 6.56 9.53
CA LEU A 45 17.78 5.60 10.63
C LEU A 45 17.40 6.13 12.03
N CYS A 46 16.88 7.36 12.12
CA CYS A 46 16.34 7.91 13.35
C CYS A 46 15.06 7.16 13.78
N PRO A 47 14.79 7.07 15.09
CA PRO A 47 13.58 6.45 15.60
C PRO A 47 12.32 7.21 15.14
N ILE A 48 11.31 6.47 14.67
CA ILE A 48 10.03 7.05 14.26
C ILE A 48 9.22 7.40 15.51
N PRO A 49 8.71 8.65 15.65
CA PRO A 49 7.95 9.06 16.81
C PRO A 49 6.71 8.17 17.02
N LEU A 50 6.46 7.75 18.26
CA LEU A 50 5.28 6.94 18.61
C LEU A 50 3.97 7.60 18.18
N GLY A 51 3.89 8.94 18.20
CA GLY A 51 2.74 9.68 17.70
C GLY A 51 2.44 9.40 16.22
N ARG A 52 3.47 9.32 15.36
CA ARG A 52 3.32 8.99 13.93
C ARG A 52 2.90 7.53 13.76
N LEU A 53 3.46 6.61 14.54
CA LEU A 53 3.10 5.19 14.51
C LEU A 53 1.68 4.91 15.02
N LYS A 54 1.14 5.72 15.93
CA LYS A 54 -0.26 5.62 16.37
C LYS A 54 -1.26 5.96 15.25
N ILE A 55 -0.90 6.93 14.40
CA ILE A 55 -1.76 7.38 13.28
C ILE A 55 -1.51 6.50 12.05
N PHE A 56 -0.24 6.21 11.77
CA PHE A 56 0.21 5.43 10.64
C PHE A 56 1.11 4.27 11.14
N PRO A 57 0.51 3.12 11.51
CA PRO A 57 1.24 1.97 12.07
C PRO A 57 2.31 1.36 11.16
N ASN A 58 2.25 1.67 9.87
CA ASN A 58 3.16 1.18 8.84
C ASN A 58 4.09 2.29 8.31
N ALA A 59 4.21 3.42 9.02
CA ALA A 59 5.01 4.54 8.55
C ALA A 59 6.49 4.15 8.44
N THR A 60 7.04 4.10 7.24
CA THR A 60 8.45 3.74 6.98
C THR A 60 9.44 4.89 7.14
N HIS A 61 8.94 6.13 7.23
CA HIS A 61 9.73 7.36 7.32
C HIS A 61 9.35 8.17 8.58
N CYS A 62 10.34 8.83 9.19
CA CYS A 62 10.10 9.80 10.24
C CYS A 62 9.37 11.05 9.68
N THR A 63 8.89 11.92 10.57
CA THR A 63 8.19 13.15 10.18
C THR A 63 9.03 14.09 9.32
N GLN A 64 10.36 14.02 9.39
CA GLN A 64 11.24 14.87 8.58
C GLN A 64 11.51 14.32 7.17
N CYS A 65 11.37 13.00 6.97
CA CYS A 65 11.71 12.35 5.69
C CYS A 65 10.48 11.91 4.88
N GLY A 66 9.30 11.89 5.49
CA GLY A 66 8.06 11.45 4.87
C GLY A 66 7.03 12.57 4.69
N ASP A 67 7.48 13.82 4.79
CA ASP A 67 6.82 15.03 4.28
C ASP A 67 7.58 15.45 3.01
#